data_AF-A0A016TEL7-F1
#
_entry.id   AF-A0A016TEL7-F1
#
_cell.length_a   1.000
_cell.length_b   1.000
_cell.length_c   1.000
_cell.angle_alpha   90.00
_cell.angle_beta   90.00
_cell.angle_gamma   90.00
#
_symmetry.space_group_name_H-M   'P 1'
#
loop_
_entity.id
_entity.type
_entity.pdbx_description
1 polymer ?
#
loop_
_entity_poly.entity_id
_entity_poly.type
_entity_poly.pdbx_seq_one_letter_code
_entity_poly.pdbx_strand_id
1 'polypeptide(L)'
;MIFIVSHDELFTLSVVLTALKIYQRFVLILLTAFVSLNRACAVFMPLQYTRFFKMKNTILGIVFVFQMCSPIFVFYAFQLYDCLYFFDPQSSSWYYRDNTCRRILITLEYMVFAIVHSSSVLVDILVTARLYKQIKV
;
A
#
# COMPACT_ATOMS: atom_id res chain seq x y z
N MET A 1 8.41 25.29 27.54
CA MET A 1 6.96 25.34 27.25
C MET A 1 6.52 23.89 27.09
N ILE A 2 6.03 23.29 28.18
CA ILE A 2 5.63 21.89 28.22
C ILE A 2 4.20 21.86 27.67
N PHE A 3 4.02 21.29 26.48
CA PHE A 3 2.72 21.09 25.86
C PHE A 3 1.94 20.09 26.71
N ILE A 4 1.00 20.59 27.52
CA ILE A 4 -0.05 19.75 28.13
C ILE A 4 -1.05 19.46 27.01
N VAL A 5 -0.71 18.49 26.17
CA VAL A 5 -1.64 17.92 25.19
C VAL A 5 -2.66 17.09 25.97
N SER A 6 -3.95 17.36 25.77
CA SER A 6 -5.02 16.58 26.38
C SER A 6 -4.88 15.10 25.97
N HIS A 7 -5.15 14.18 26.90
CA HIS A 7 -5.09 12.73 26.65
C HIS A 7 -5.90 12.32 25.41
N ASP A 8 -7.02 13.01 25.16
CA ASP A 8 -7.92 12.76 24.02
C ASP A 8 -7.34 13.21 22.67
N GLU A 9 -6.59 14.33 22.66
CA GLU A 9 -5.94 14.82 21.43
C GLU A 9 -4.77 13.93 21.03
N LEU A 10 -3.99 13.49 22.02
CA LEU A 10 -2.88 12.56 21.81
C LEU A 10 -3.38 11.22 21.28
N PHE A 11 -4.49 10.74 21.83
CA PHE A 11 -5.17 9.53 21.38
C PHE A 11 -5.67 9.68 19.94
N THR A 12 -6.38 10.76 19.61
CA THR A 12 -6.89 11.01 18.25
C THR A 12 -5.75 11.10 17.23
N LEU A 13 -4.67 11.82 17.56
CA LEU A 13 -3.47 11.90 16.72
C LEU A 13 -2.86 10.52 16.48
N SER A 14 -2.74 9.69 17.53
CA SER A 14 -2.16 8.35 17.42
C SER A 14 -2.99 7.42 16.51
N VAL A 15 -4.32 7.53 16.54
CA VAL A 15 -5.24 6.78 15.68
C VAL A 15 -5.08 7.22 14.22
N VAL A 16 -5.05 8.53 13.96
CA VAL A 16 -4.86 9.08 12.61
C VAL A 16 -3.50 8.69 12.03
N LEU A 17 -2.42 8.79 12.81
CA LEU A 17 -1.08 8.38 12.40
C LEU A 17 -1.02 6.88 12.08
N THR A 18 -1.73 6.07 12.86
CA THR A 18 -1.87 4.65 12.56
C THR A 18 -2.58 4.43 11.23
N ALA A 19 -3.77 5.03 11.07
CA ALA A 19 -4.58 4.86 9.87
C ALA A 19 -3.77 5.26 8.63
N LEU A 20 -3.00 6.35 8.73
CA LEU A 20 -2.10 6.81 7.69
C LEU A 20 -0.99 5.80 7.38
N LYS A 21 -0.37 5.20 8.41
CA LYS A 21 0.66 4.16 8.24
C LYS A 21 0.10 2.92 7.53
N ILE A 22 -1.10 2.46 7.91
CA ILE A 22 -1.76 1.31 7.27
C ILE A 22 -2.07 1.65 5.80
N TYR A 23 -2.69 2.80 5.57
CA TYR A 23 -2.99 3.31 4.23
C TYR A 23 -1.73 3.36 3.35
N GLN A 24 -0.63 3.92 3.88
CA GLN A 24 0.64 4.01 3.17
C GLN A 24 1.16 2.64 2.74
N ARG A 25 1.06 1.61 3.59
CA ARG A 25 1.49 0.24 3.24
C ARG A 25 0.73 -0.31 2.04
N PHE A 26 -0.60 -0.21 2.04
CA PHE A 26 -1.43 -0.69 0.93
C PHE A 26 -1.12 0.05 -0.38
N VAL A 27 -0.98 1.37 -0.31
CA VAL A 27 -0.59 2.19 -1.47
C VAL A 27 0.76 1.75 -2.01
N LEU A 28 1.78 1.54 -1.17
CA LEU A 28 3.10 1.09 -1.61
C LEU A 28 3.03 -0.28 -2.31
N ILE A 29 2.26 -1.23 -1.80
CA ILE A 29 2.13 -2.57 -2.40
C ILE A 29 1.57 -2.47 -3.81
N LEU A 30 0.47 -1.73 -3.98
CA LEU A 30 -0.18 -1.57 -5.28
C LEU A 30 0.66 -0.75 -6.26
N LEU A 31 1.33 0.31 -5.80
CA LEU A 31 2.24 1.09 -6.64
C LEU A 31 3.42 0.26 -7.11
N THR A 32 3.98 -0.59 -6.25
CA THR A 32 5.09 -1.49 -6.62
C THR A 32 4.65 -2.43 -7.74
N ALA A 33 3.47 -3.01 -7.63
CA ALA A 33 2.90 -3.83 -8.70
C ALA A 33 2.66 -3.04 -9.98
N PHE A 34 2.10 -1.83 -9.89
CA PHE A 34 1.87 -0.97 -11.04
C PHE A 34 3.18 -0.64 -11.80
N VAL A 35 4.26 -0.36 -11.06
CA VAL A 35 5.59 -0.11 -11.65
C VAL A 35 6.15 -1.37 -12.31
N SER A 36 6.04 -2.54 -11.66
CA SER A 36 6.48 -3.81 -12.25
C SER A 36 5.72 -4.13 -13.54
N LEU A 37 4.41 -3.92 -13.56
CA LEU A 37 3.55 -4.11 -14.72
C LEU A 37 3.91 -3.14 -15.87
N ASN A 38 4.18 -1.88 -15.54
CA ASN A 38 4.65 -0.88 -16.50
C ASN A 38 5.96 -1.33 -17.18
N ARG A 39 6.93 -1.83 -16.40
CA ARG A 39 8.20 -2.37 -16.93
C ARG A 39 7.97 -3.61 -17.80
N ALA A 40 7.10 -4.51 -17.35
CA ALA A 40 6.74 -5.71 -18.10
C ALA A 40 6.14 -5.37 -19.47
N CYS A 41 5.18 -4.44 -19.51
CA CYS A 41 4.58 -3.99 -20.76
C CYS A 41 5.61 -3.36 -21.72
N ALA A 42 6.57 -2.60 -21.20
CA ALA A 42 7.62 -2.01 -22.02
C ALA A 42 8.51 -3.08 -22.70
N VAL A 43 8.84 -4.17 -21.99
CA VAL A 43 9.75 -5.21 -22.49
C VAL A 43 9.04 -6.29 -23.31
N PHE A 44 7.87 -6.76 -22.87
CA PHE A 44 7.14 -7.82 -23.57
C PHE A 44 6.31 -7.30 -24.75
N MET A 45 5.81 -6.07 -24.69
CA MET A 45 4.88 -5.51 -25.68
C MET A 45 5.24 -4.07 -26.07
N PRO A 46 6.46 -3.80 -26.60
CA PRO A 46 6.94 -2.44 -26.87
C PRO A 46 6.04 -1.67 -27.85
N LEU A 47 5.44 -2.36 -28.84
CA LEU A 47 4.54 -1.73 -29.83
C LEU A 47 3.21 -1.28 -29.23
N GLN A 48 2.71 -1.96 -28.20
CA GLN A 48 1.45 -1.62 -27.55
C GLN A 48 1.65 -0.71 -26.32
N TYR A 49 2.86 -0.69 -25.77
CA TYR A 49 3.24 0.13 -24.61
C TYR A 49 2.89 1.61 -24.81
N THR A 50 3.21 2.16 -25.98
CA THR A 50 2.91 3.56 -26.34
C THR A 50 1.42 3.90 -26.39
N ARG A 51 0.56 2.87 -26.53
CA ARG A 51 -0.90 3.01 -26.51
C ARG A 51 -1.47 2.94 -25.09
N PHE A 52 -0.99 2.00 -24.28
CA PHE A 52 -1.52 1.76 -22.92
C PHE A 52 -0.93 2.73 -21.88
N PHE A 53 0.39 2.90 -21.83
CA PHE A 53 1.10 3.71 -20.84
C PHE A 53 1.46 5.10 -21.38
N LYS A 54 0.44 5.84 -21.84
CA LYS A 54 0.58 7.28 -22.05
C LYS A 54 0.65 8.00 -20.70
N MET A 55 1.28 9.18 -20.66
CA MET A 55 1.40 9.97 -19.43
C MET A 55 0.04 10.22 -18.76
N LYS A 56 -1.00 10.56 -19.55
CA LYS A 56 -2.37 10.73 -19.05
C LYS A 56 -2.93 9.47 -18.39
N ASN A 57 -2.75 8.30 -19.02
CA ASN A 57 -3.24 7.02 -18.49
C ASN A 57 -2.47 6.60 -17.23
N THR A 58 -1.16 6.90 -17.19
CA THR A 58 -0.31 6.60 -16.03
C THR A 58 -0.72 7.44 -14.83
N ILE A 59 -0.97 8.74 -15.03
CA ILE A 59 -1.50 9.63 -13.98
C ILE A 59 -2.86 9.10 -13.50
N LEU A 60 -3.76 8.74 -14.41
CA LEU A 60 -5.06 8.19 -14.06
C LEU A 60 -4.95 6.87 -13.28
N GLY A 61 -4.01 6.00 -13.66
CA GLY A 61 -3.71 4.76 -12.94
C GLY A 61 -3.20 5.01 -11.52
N ILE A 62 -2.30 5.97 -11.34
CA ILE A 62 -1.81 6.36 -10.00
C ILE A 62 -2.96 6.90 -9.16
N VAL A 63 -3.73 7.86 -9.67
CA VAL A 63 -4.91 8.42 -8.96
C VAL A 63 -5.88 7.31 -8.58
N PHE A 64 -6.10 6.34 -9.47
CA PHE A 64 -6.94 5.18 -9.19
C PHE A 64 -6.41 4.34 -8.02
N VAL A 65 -5.10 4.08 -7.95
CA VAL A 65 -4.50 3.36 -6.80
C VAL A 65 -4.75 4.08 -5.48
N PHE A 66 -4.54 5.40 -5.44
CA PHE A 66 -4.82 6.21 -4.25
C PHE A 66 -6.31 6.16 -3.87
N GLN A 67 -7.21 6.27 -4.85
CA GLN A 67 -8.65 6.21 -4.62
C GLN A 67 -9.11 4.84 -4.10
N MET A 68 -8.55 3.75 -4.62
CA MET A 68 -8.86 2.39 -4.17
C MET A 68 -8.41 2.11 -2.74
N CYS A 69 -7.30 2.72 -2.29
CA CYS A 69 -6.81 2.59 -0.92
C CYS A 69 -7.51 3.54 0.07
N SER A 70 -8.13 4.63 -0.40
CA SER A 70 -8.76 5.67 0.44
C SER A 70 -9.77 5.13 1.48
N PRO A 71 -10.65 4.15 1.17
CA PRO A 71 -11.57 3.60 2.15
C PRO A 71 -10.87 3.07 3.40
N ILE A 72 -9.69 2.45 3.25
CA ILE A 72 -8.91 1.89 4.35
C ILE A 72 -8.60 2.97 5.38
N PHE A 73 -8.17 4.15 4.94
CA PHE A 73 -7.89 5.27 5.84
C PHE A 73 -9.13 5.68 6.64
N VAL A 74 -10.28 5.82 5.99
CA VAL A 74 -11.54 6.24 6.62
C VAL A 74 -12.00 5.21 7.66
N PHE A 75 -11.96 3.91 7.33
CA PHE A 75 -12.36 2.86 8.28
C PHE A 75 -11.57 2.91 9.60
N TYR A 76 -10.26 3.18 9.54
CA TYR A 76 -9.41 3.22 10.73
C TYR A 76 -9.40 4.57 11.44
N ALA A 77 -9.43 5.68 10.70
CA ALA A 77 -9.44 7.02 11.31
C ALA A 77 -10.72 7.26 12.13
N PHE A 78 -11.86 6.71 11.69
CA PHE A 78 -13.15 6.85 12.37
C PHE A 78 -13.54 5.65 13.24
N GLN A 79 -12.64 4.68 13.44
CA GLN A 79 -12.85 3.51 14.31
C GLN A 79 -14.15 2.74 14.00
N LEU A 80 -14.53 2.65 12.73
CA LEU A 80 -15.73 1.92 12.32
C LEU A 80 -15.59 0.44 12.73
N TYR A 81 -16.67 -0.16 13.25
CA TYR A 81 -16.71 -1.56 13.71
C TYR A 81 -15.77 -1.91 14.88
N ASP A 82 -15.52 -0.98 15.80
CA ASP A 82 -14.65 -1.18 16.97
C ASP A 82 -13.22 -1.61 16.61
N CYS A 83 -12.75 -1.23 15.43
CA CYS A 83 -11.38 -1.42 14.97
C CYS A 83 -10.45 -0.41 15.63
N LEU A 84 -10.14 -0.61 16.91
CA LEU A 84 -9.27 0.29 17.65
C LEU A 84 -7.80 -0.03 17.39
N TYR A 85 -7.08 0.94 16.82
CA TYR A 85 -5.64 0.88 16.65
C TYR A 85 -5.06 2.24 17.01
N PHE A 86 -4.17 2.25 18.01
CA PHE A 86 -3.47 3.45 18.44
C PHE A 86 -2.02 3.15 18.81
N PHE A 87 -1.18 4.19 18.77
CA PHE A 87 0.18 4.15 19.27
C PHE A 87 0.21 4.63 20.71
N ASP A 88 0.75 3.83 21.62
CA ASP A 88 0.99 4.28 22.99
C ASP A 88 2.42 4.81 23.10
N PRO A 89 2.59 6.12 23.35
CA PRO A 89 3.91 6.70 23.50
C PRO A 89 4.64 6.24 24.76
N GLN A 90 3.94 5.79 25.82
CA GLN A 90 4.60 5.37 27.06
C GLN A 90 5.38 4.07 26.90
N SER A 91 4.81 3.10 26.20
CA SER A 91 5.47 1.82 25.92
C SER A 91 6.21 1.82 24.57
N SER A 92 6.13 2.91 23.80
CA SER A 92 6.65 2.99 22.42
C SER A 92 6.18 1.83 21.54
N SER A 93 4.97 1.34 21.79
CA SER A 93 4.41 0.17 21.12
C SER A 93 3.03 0.45 20.54
N TRP A 94 2.68 -0.32 19.51
CA TRP A 94 1.35 -0.27 18.93
C TRP A 94 0.42 -1.17 19.74
N TYR A 95 -0.71 -0.65 20.19
CA TYR A 95 -1.73 -1.44 20.85
C TYR A 95 -2.84 -1.79 19.88
N TYR A 96 -3.22 -3.06 19.96
CA TYR A 96 -4.25 -3.65 19.14
C TYR A 96 -5.32 -4.18 20.07
N ARG A 97 -6.56 -3.71 19.88
CA ARG A 97 -7.70 -4.43 20.46
C ARG A 97 -7.88 -5.73 19.68
N ASP A 98 -7.83 -6.87 20.35
CA ASP A 98 -7.92 -8.17 19.68
C ASP A 98 -9.38 -8.49 19.30
N ASN A 99 -9.81 -7.92 18.18
CA ASN A 99 -11.16 -8.05 17.63
C ASN A 99 -11.14 -8.78 16.28
N THR A 100 -12.30 -9.26 15.84
CA THR A 100 -12.47 -9.88 14.52
C THR A 100 -12.00 -8.97 13.37
N CYS A 101 -12.19 -7.66 13.50
CA CYS A 101 -11.68 -6.68 12.54
C CYS A 101 -10.16 -6.75 12.35
N ARG A 102 -9.40 -6.84 13.45
CA ARG A 102 -7.93 -6.95 13.41
C ARG A 102 -7.51 -8.21 12.66
N ARG A 103 -8.17 -9.35 12.94
CA ARG A 103 -7.88 -10.63 12.28
C ARG A 103 -8.13 -10.54 10.77
N ILE A 104 -9.26 -9.98 10.36
CA ILE A 104 -9.61 -9.81 8.94
C ILE A 104 -8.58 -8.91 8.24
N LEU A 105 -8.25 -7.76 8.84
CA LEU A 105 -7.27 -6.83 8.27
C LEU A 105 -5.91 -7.48 8.10
N ILE A 106 -5.36 -8.07 9.17
CA ILE A 106 -4.04 -8.68 9.15
C ILE A 106 -4.01 -9.78 8.09
N THR A 107 -5.05 -10.61 8.03
CA THR A 107 -5.17 -11.66 7.01
C THR A 107 -5.20 -11.07 5.61
N LEU A 108 -5.99 -10.02 5.36
CA LEU A 108 -6.09 -9.38 4.06
C LEU A 108 -4.80 -8.67 3.66
N GLU A 109 -4.16 -7.96 4.59
CA GLU A 109 -2.85 -7.31 4.38
C GLU A 109 -1.80 -8.36 3.99
N TYR A 110 -1.69 -9.46 4.74
CA TYR A 110 -0.75 -10.53 4.42
C TYR A 110 -1.05 -11.22 3.09
N MET A 111 -2.33 -11.48 2.78
CA MET A 111 -2.72 -12.12 1.53
C MET A 111 -2.44 -11.22 0.33
N VAL A 112 -2.83 -9.94 0.41
CA VAL A 112 -2.55 -8.95 -0.65
C VAL A 112 -1.06 -8.76 -0.80
N PHE A 113 -0.31 -8.59 0.29
CA PHE A 113 1.13 -8.48 0.26
C PHE A 113 1.76 -9.71 -0.40
N ALA A 114 1.43 -10.92 0.06
CA ALA A 114 2.01 -12.16 -0.48
C ALA A 114 1.73 -12.31 -1.98
N ILE A 115 0.49 -12.11 -2.43
CA ILE A 115 0.11 -12.31 -3.83
C ILE A 115 0.69 -11.22 -4.73
N VAL A 116 0.44 -9.96 -4.39
CA VAL A 116 0.81 -8.82 -5.23
C VAL A 116 2.32 -8.62 -5.25
N HIS A 117 2.98 -8.73 -4.10
CA HIS A 117 4.44 -8.58 -4.05
C HIS A 117 5.15 -9.73 -4.75
N SER A 118 4.76 -10.99 -4.49
CA SER A 118 5.42 -12.14 -5.12
C SER A 118 5.24 -12.15 -6.64
N SER A 119 4.04 -11.79 -7.14
CA SER A 119 3.82 -11.66 -8.58
C SER A 119 4.65 -10.54 -9.19
N SER A 120 4.80 -9.40 -8.50
CA SER A 120 5.66 -8.29 -8.96
C SER A 120 7.13 -8.71 -9.05
N VAL A 121 7.65 -9.41 -8.03
CA VAL A 121 9.02 -9.92 -8.04
C VAL A 121 9.24 -10.92 -9.18
N LEU A 122 8.27 -11.82 -9.40
CA LEU A 122 8.34 -12.79 -10.49
C LEU A 122 8.33 -12.11 -11.87
N VAL A 123 7.49 -11.10 -12.06
CA VAL A 123 7.44 -10.29 -13.28
C VAL A 123 8.78 -9.57 -13.50
N ASP A 124 9.35 -8.96 -12.47
CA ASP A 124 10.65 -8.28 -12.57
C ASP A 124 11.77 -9.25 -12.96
N ILE A 125 11.81 -10.45 -12.38
CA ILE A 125 12.78 -11.50 -12.76
C ILE A 125 12.63 -11.88 -14.24
N LEU A 126 11.39 -12.07 -14.71
CA LEU A 126 11.11 -12.39 -16.11
C LEU A 126 11.55 -11.28 -17.07
N VAL A 127 11.30 -10.03 -16.70
CA VAL A 127 11.75 -8.85 -17.45
C VAL A 127 13.27 -8.81 -17.55
N THR A 128 13.97 -8.99 -16.43
CA THR A 128 15.45 -9.02 -16.40
C THR A 128 16.00 -10.16 -17.24
N ALA A 129 15.44 -11.36 -17.15
CA ALA A 129 15.85 -12.51 -17.95
C ALA A 129 15.69 -12.26 -19.46
N ARG A 130 14.60 -11.61 -19.87
CA ARG A 130 14.35 -11.24 -21.27
C ARG A 130 15.33 -10.20 -21.78
N LEU A 131 15.59 -9.14 -21.01
CA LEU A 131 16.56 -8.12 -21.37
C LEU A 131 17.97 -8.71 -21.49
N TYR A 132 18.36 -9.59 -20.56
CA TYR A 132 19.65 -10.27 -20.62
C TYR A 132 19.79 -11.14 -21.88
N LYS A 133 18.72 -11.82 -22.30
CA LYS A 133 18.70 -12.58 -23.55
C LYS A 133 18.86 -11.68 -24.77
N GLN A 134 18.25 -10.48 -24.78
CA GLN A 134 18.38 -9.53 -25.89
C GLN A 134 19.79 -8.94 -26.01
N ILE A 135 20.51 -8.76 -24.91
CA ILE A 135 21.89 -8.22 -24.91
C ILE A 135 22.90 -9.25 -25.45
N LYS A 136 22.63 -10.55 -25.29
CA LYS A 136 23.54 -11.63 -25.74
C LYS A 136 23.40 -12.02 -27.21
N VAL A 137 22.34 -11.57 -27.89
CA VAL A 137 22.12 -11.77 -29.33
C VAL A 137 22.77 -10.62 -30.08
#